data_AF-A0A2V8DGI3-F1
#
_entry.id   AF-A0A2V8DGI3-F1
#
_cell.length_a   1.000
_cell.length_b   1.000
_cell.length_c   1.000
_cell.angle_alpha   90.00
_cell.angle_beta   90.00
_cell.angle_gamma   90.00
#
_symmetry.space_group_name_H-M   'P 1'
#
loop_
_entity.id
_entity.type
_entity.pdbx_description
1 polymer ?
#
loop_
_entity_poly.entity_id
_entity_poly.type
_entity_poly.pdbx_seq_one_letter_code
_entity_poly.pdbx_strand_id
1 'polypeptide(L)' 'MKILVLNSGSSSQKSSLYEIGETLPDDPPARLWEGRIEWHGEIADAEGRNARGVVRRDQATVS' A
#
# COMPACT_ATOMS: atom_id res chain seq x y z
N MET A 1 15.03 -4.83 9.25
CA MET A 1 14.00 -3.88 9.74
C MET A 1 12.79 -3.87 8.80
N LYS A 2 11.55 -3.77 9.35
CA LYS A 2 10.33 -3.57 8.53
C LYS A 2 9.92 -2.10 8.53
N ILE A 3 9.63 -1.55 7.36
CA ILE A 3 9.28 -0.14 7.18
C ILE A 3 7.93 -0.05 6.46
N LEU A 4 6.96 0.58 7.12
CA LEU A 4 5.67 0.93 6.51
C LEU A 4 5.74 2.37 6.01
N VAL A 5 5.70 2.54 4.69
CA VAL A 5 5.64 3.85 4.03
C VAL A 5 4.18 4.21 3.84
N LEU A 6 3.81 5.41 4.28
CA LEU A 6 2.49 6.00 4.08
C LEU A 6 2.62 7.22 3.17
N ASN A 7 1.89 7.23 2.07
CA ASN A 7 1.81 8.34 1.13
C ASN A 7 0.35 8.73 0.98
N SER A 8 -0.03 9.83 1.62
CA SER A 8 -1.40 10.33 1.61
C SER A 8 -1.50 11.62 0.78
N GLY A 9 -2.50 11.68 -0.08
CA GLY A 9 -2.94 12.85 -0.81
C GLY A 9 -4.40 13.16 -0.50
N SER A 10 -4.93 14.26 -1.05
CA SER A 10 -6.29 14.73 -0.74
C SER A 10 -7.40 13.74 -1.07
N SER A 11 -7.20 12.86 -2.05
CA SER A 11 -8.19 11.87 -2.51
C SER A 11 -7.62 10.46 -2.65
N SER A 12 -6.42 10.20 -2.12
CA SER A 12 -5.84 8.85 -2.17
C SER A 12 -4.86 8.60 -1.03
N GLN A 13 -4.77 7.35 -0.62
CA GLN A 13 -3.76 6.89 0.33
C GLN A 13 -3.10 5.66 -0.25
N LYS A 14 -1.78 5.70 -0.40
CA LYS A 14 -0.95 4.57 -0.80
C LYS A 14 -0.09 4.16 0.38
N SER A 15 0.05 2.85 0.56
CA SER A 15 0.83 2.29 1.65
C SER A 15 1.65 1.13 1.13
N SER A 16 2.91 1.05 1.55
CA SER A 16 3.81 -0.05 1.14
C SER A 16 4.63 -0.52 2.33
N LEU A 17 4.72 -1.83 2.52
CA LEU A 17 5.56 -2.46 3.54
C LEU A 17 6.82 -3.01 2.87
N TYR A 18 7.98 -2.59 3.35
CA TYR A 18 9.28 -3.11 2.90
C TYR A 18 10.01 -3.80 4.04
N GLU A 19 10.90 -4.70 3.68
CA GLU A 19 11.93 -5.21 4.56
C GLU A 19 13.29 -4.73 4.08
N ILE A 20 13.99 -4.00 4.95
CA ILE A 20 15.35 -3.54 4.73
C ILE A 20 16.27 -4.43 5.55
N GLY A 21 17.26 -5.05 4.91
CA GLY A 21 18.29 -5.84 5.59
C GLY A 21 19.22 -4.97 6.43
N GLU A 22 20.25 -5.60 7.00
CA GLU A 22 21.29 -4.89 7.78
C GLU A 22 22.24 -4.08 6.87
N THR A 23 22.28 -4.44 5.58
CA THR A 23 23.07 -3.73 4.55
C THR A 23 22.13 -3.04 3.58
N LEU A 24 22.56 -1.88 3.08
CA LEU A 24 21.84 -1.19 2.02
C LEU A 24 21.91 -2.04 0.74
N PRO A 25 20.77 -2.37 0.12
CA PRO A 25 20.78 -3.10 -1.14
C PRO A 25 21.22 -2.19 -2.29
N ASP A 26 21.83 -2.77 -3.32
CA ASP A 26 22.17 -2.05 -4.55
C ASP A 26 20.92 -1.65 -5.35
N ASP A 27 19.87 -2.47 -5.28
CA ASP A 27 18.57 -2.25 -5.90
C ASP A 27 17.48 -1.92 -4.86
N PRO A 28 16.45 -1.15 -5.21
CA PRO A 28 15.30 -0.94 -4.34
C PRO A 28 14.65 -2.29 -3.95
N PRO A 29 14.41 -2.53 -2.64
CA PRO A 29 13.84 -3.79 -2.20
C PRO A 29 12.39 -3.95 -2.68
N ALA A 30 12.02 -5.18 -3.00
CA ALA A 30 10.64 -5.49 -3.31
C ALA A 30 9.73 -5.24 -2.10
N ARG A 31 8.53 -4.73 -2.37
CA ARG A 31 7.50 -4.57 -1.35
C ARG A 31 6.97 -5.92 -0.89
N LEU A 32 6.85 -6.11 0.43
CA LEU A 32 6.17 -7.26 1.03
C LEU A 32 4.65 -7.17 0.91
N TRP A 33 4.14 -5.94 0.90
CA TRP A 33 2.72 -5.64 0.75
C TRP A 33 2.54 -4.22 0.22
N GLU A 34 1.47 -4.01 -0.55
CA GLU A 34 0.98 -2.69 -0.93
C GLU A 34 -0.52 -2.59 -0.67
N GLY A 35 -0.96 -1.39 -0.33
CA GLY A 35 -2.35 -1.01 -0.24
C GLY A 35 -2.58 0.33 -0.88
N ARG A 36 -3.75 0.51 -1.47
CA ARG A 36 -4.23 1.79 -1.97
C ARG A 36 -5.70 1.97 -1.59
N ILE A 37 -6.04 3.19 -1.20
CA ILE A 37 -7.41 3.67 -1.12
C ILE A 37 -7.54 4.86 -2.05
N GLU A 38 -8.60 4.91 -2.84
CA GLU A 38 -9.01 6.06 -3.65
C GLU A 38 -10.39 6.51 -3.22
N TRP A 39 -10.56 7.82 -3.03
CA TRP A 39 -11.86 8.41 -2.68
C TRP A 39 -12.51 9.07 -3.89
N HIS A 40 -13.77 8.75 -4.10
CA HIS A 40 -14.64 9.28 -5.14
C HIS A 40 -15.96 9.73 -4.51
N GLY A 41 -15.96 10.94 -3.92
CA GLY A 41 -17.10 11.41 -3.12
C GLY A 41 -17.21 10.60 -1.83
N GLU A 42 -18.39 10.01 -1.60
CA GLU A 42 -18.66 9.16 -0.43
C GLU A 42 -18.21 7.71 -0.63
N ILE A 43 -17.58 7.37 -1.76
CA ILE A 43 -17.10 6.01 -2.02
C ILE A 43 -15.58 5.95 -1.83
N ALA A 44 -15.12 4.92 -1.13
CA ALA A 44 -13.71 4.55 -1.03
C ALA A 44 -13.48 3.19 -1.70
N ASP A 45 -12.64 3.17 -2.73
CA ASP A 45 -12.15 1.95 -3.36
C ASP A 45 -10.82 1.55 -2.73
N ALA A 46 -10.75 0.35 -2.19
CA ALA A 46 -9.54 -0.20 -1.57
C ALA A 46 -8.98 -1.37 -2.38
N GLU A 47 -7.66 -1.38 -2.60
CA GLU A 47 -6.93 -2.51 -3.16
C GLU A 47 -5.75 -2.85 -2.26
N GLY A 48 -5.50 -4.14 -2.03
CA GLY A 48 -4.30 -4.63 -1.35
C GLY A 48 -3.66 -5.79 -2.10
N ARG A 49 -2.33 -5.79 -2.20
CA ARG A 49 -1.55 -6.89 -2.80
C ARG A 49 -0.43 -7.32 -1.85
N ASN A 50 -0.27 -8.63 -1.67
CA ASN A 50 0.84 -9.20 -0.89
C ASN A 50 2.03 -9.62 -1.78
N ALA A 51 3.14 -10.01 -1.17
CA ALA A 51 4.37 -10.47 -1.84
C ALA A 51 4.16 -11.65 -2.82
N ARG A 52 3.08 -12.43 -2.66
CA ARG A 52 2.73 -13.54 -3.57
C ARG A 52 1.92 -13.07 -4.79
N GLY A 53 1.70 -11.77 -4.94
CA GLY A 53 0.90 -11.19 -6.01
C GLY A 53 -0.61 -11.35 -5.83
N VAL A 54 -1.08 -11.90 -4.71
CA VAL A 54 -2.53 -12.02 -4.45
C VAL A 54 -3.10 -10.63 -4.21
N VAL A 55 -4.05 -10.24 -5.06
CA VAL A 55 -4.77 -8.97 -4.99
C VAL A 55 -6.13 -9.17 -4.33
N ARG A 56 -6.52 -8.26 -3.45
CA ARG A 56 -7.88 -8.13 -2.91
C ARG A 56 -8.38 -6.72 -3.14
N ARG A 57 -9.65 -6.60 -3.46
CA ARG A 57 -10.34 -5.34 -3.68
C ARG A 57 -11.58 -5.29 -2.82
N ASP A 58 -11.89 -4.11 -2.33
CA ASP A 58 -13.08 -3.82 -1.54
C ASP A 58 -13.57 -2.42 -1.87
N GLN A 59 -14.85 -2.16 -1.62
CA GLN A 59 -15.46 -0.86 -1.79
C GLN A 59 -16.33 -0.56 -0.57
N ALA A 60 -16.20 0.64 -0.03
CA ALA A 60 -16.98 1.07 1.14
C ALA A 60 -17.57 2.46 0.91
N THR A 61 -18.76 2.69 1.47
CA THR A 61 -19.30 4.04 1.63
C THR A 61 -18.71 4.67 2.89
N VAL A 62 -18.23 5.90 2.77
CA VAL A 62 -17.63 6.70 3.84
C VAL A 62 -18.64 7.77 4.24
N SER A 63 -19.14 7.68 5.47
CA SER A 63 -20.11 8.59 6.08
C SER A 63 -19.47 9.74 6.81
#